data_AF-A0A7X9P8A7-F1
#
_entry.id   AF-A0A7X9P8A7-F1
#
_cell.length_a   1.000
_cell.length_b   1.000
_cell.length_c   1.000
_cell.angle_alpha   90.00
_cell.angle_beta   90.00
_cell.angle_gamma   90.00
#
_symmetry.space_group_name_H-M   'P 1'
#
loop_
_entity.id
_entity.type
_entity.pdbx_description
1 polymer ?
#
loop_
_entity_poly.entity_id
_entity_poly.type
_entity_poly.pdbx_seq_one_letter_code
_entity_poly.pdbx_strand_id
1 'polypeptide(L)'
;MRQIRSTETVASRRPTLATALALLAAGLAACSPADDEPIGPRDTWTPTDGGGDTGTEGTADTGLPPDGCEERARWIYIVSEENMLLRFYPNELRLEEIGTLGCRPTGFGATPFSMSVDRHATAWVLYTGGPVDPAGELFRVSTIDASCEPTGFARGQAGFELFGMGFSTDVAEGDAETLYVAGGLASGIAAGDQRLGSIDTASLVLTPIATIPGSPELTGTGLAELWGFFPDTSPPMVARISKTDGSLDRIYNLSISTASTRAWAFAFWGGDFWIFLMAGSDASTNVWKLEADDGSVTEAMHDIGWTIVGAGVSTCAPVILI
;
A
#
# COMPACT_ATOMS: atom_id res chain seq x y z
N MET A 1 7.32 66.32 4.19
CA MET A 1 8.70 66.01 4.62
C MET A 1 9.10 64.67 4.02
N ARG A 2 10.16 64.67 3.20
CA ARG A 2 10.81 63.47 2.62
C ARG A 2 11.73 62.85 3.68
N GLN A 3 11.76 61.52 3.76
CA GLN A 3 12.95 60.70 4.09
C GLN A 3 12.58 59.23 3.80
N ILE A 4 13.00 58.66 2.67
CA ILE A 4 14.29 58.02 2.34
C ILE A 4 14.41 56.59 2.90
N ARG A 5 14.55 55.66 1.93
CA ARG A 5 14.90 54.24 2.01
C ARG A 5 16.03 53.93 2.99
N SER A 6 16.06 52.71 3.52
CA SER A 6 17.26 51.85 3.44
C SER A 6 16.88 50.38 3.59
N THR A 7 17.14 49.65 2.51
CA THR A 7 17.21 48.20 2.39
C THR A 7 18.54 47.72 2.99
N GLU A 8 18.52 46.73 3.88
CA GLU A 8 19.73 45.96 4.23
C GLU A 8 19.53 44.49 3.89
N THR A 9 20.37 44.06 2.96
CA THR A 9 20.55 42.69 2.47
C THR A 9 21.62 42.06 3.36
N VAL A 10 21.28 41.04 4.16
CA VAL A 10 22.27 40.32 4.97
C VAL A 10 22.88 39.19 4.15
N ALA A 11 24.21 39.23 4.08
CA ALA A 11 25.06 38.44 3.22
C ALA A 11 25.14 36.95 3.59
N SER A 12 25.12 36.14 2.54
CA SER A 12 25.52 34.73 2.48
C SER A 12 26.95 34.53 2.98
N ARG A 13 27.15 33.64 3.97
CA ARG A 13 28.46 33.09 4.33
C ARG A 13 28.50 31.61 3.97
N ARG A 14 29.32 31.28 2.97
CA ARG A 14 29.81 29.92 2.68
C ARG A 14 31.04 29.64 3.56
N PRO A 15 31.19 28.43 4.12
CA PRO A 15 32.50 27.90 4.46
C PRO A 15 32.97 26.86 3.43
N THR A 16 34.21 27.03 3.00
CA THR A 16 35.00 26.17 2.11
C THR A 16 35.61 24.96 2.85
N LEU A 17 35.80 23.90 2.06
CA LEU A 17 36.57 22.65 2.25
C LEU A 17 37.57 22.57 3.41
N ALA A 18 37.55 21.42 4.10
CA ALA A 18 38.75 20.80 4.66
C ALA A 18 38.71 19.28 4.46
N THR A 19 39.71 18.79 3.74
CA THR A 19 40.05 17.40 3.41
C THR A 19 40.63 16.70 4.64
N ALA A 20 40.25 15.44 4.91
CA ALA A 20 41.04 14.54 5.76
C ALA A 20 40.98 13.11 5.22
N LEU A 21 42.12 12.69 4.68
CA LEU A 21 42.45 11.36 4.18
C LEU A 21 43.10 10.59 5.34
N ALA A 22 42.59 9.40 5.67
CA ALA A 22 43.29 8.47 6.56
C ALA A 22 43.18 7.04 6.01
N LEU A 23 44.32 6.56 5.50
CA LEU A 23 44.60 5.16 5.21
C LEU A 23 44.85 4.41 6.53
N LEU A 24 44.33 3.19 6.66
CA LEU A 24 45.02 2.14 7.39
C LEU A 24 44.81 0.79 6.69
N ALA A 25 45.90 0.02 6.65
CA ALA A 25 46.11 -1.13 5.79
C ALA A 25 46.05 -2.46 6.57
N ALA A 26 45.72 -3.50 5.81
CA ALA A 26 46.22 -4.88 5.84
C ALA A 26 46.03 -5.77 7.09
N GLY A 27 45.29 -6.86 6.88
CA GLY A 27 45.48 -8.16 7.54
C GLY A 27 45.21 -9.28 6.53
N LEU A 28 46.24 -10.04 6.18
CA LEU A 28 46.24 -11.15 5.21
C LEU A 28 46.11 -12.51 5.92
N ALA A 29 45.47 -13.45 5.21
CA ALA A 29 45.73 -14.89 5.09
C ALA A 29 45.43 -15.85 6.26
N ALA A 30 44.58 -16.86 5.96
CA ALA A 30 44.97 -18.28 6.06
C ALA A 30 44.05 -19.17 5.19
N CYS A 31 44.68 -20.07 4.44
CA CYS A 31 44.08 -21.18 3.68
C CYS A 31 43.71 -22.35 4.60
N SER A 32 42.74 -23.18 4.19
CA SER A 32 43.01 -24.59 3.82
C SER A 32 41.76 -25.28 3.23
N PRO A 33 41.93 -26.18 2.24
CA PRO A 33 40.85 -26.98 1.64
C PRO A 33 40.85 -28.45 2.10
N ALA A 34 39.78 -29.14 1.69
CA ALA A 34 39.59 -30.58 1.48
C ALA A 34 39.41 -31.48 2.71
N ASP A 35 38.32 -32.27 2.68
CA ASP A 35 38.39 -33.72 2.72
C ASP A 35 37.18 -34.33 1.98
N ASP A 36 37.49 -35.01 0.88
CA ASP A 36 36.71 -36.06 0.21
C ASP A 36 36.60 -37.28 1.15
N GLU A 37 35.48 -37.99 1.15
CA GLU A 37 35.47 -39.45 1.30
C GLU A 37 34.26 -40.08 0.58
N PRO A 38 34.37 -41.29 0.01
CA PRO A 38 33.46 -41.84 -1.00
C PRO A 38 32.59 -43.04 -0.55
N ILE A 39 31.45 -43.17 -1.23
CA ILE A 39 30.69 -44.37 -1.67
C ILE A 39 30.75 -45.66 -0.82
N GLY A 40 29.57 -46.12 -0.40
CA GLY A 40 29.24 -47.54 -0.16
C GLY A 40 27.96 -47.97 -0.93
N PRO A 41 27.90 -49.13 -1.61
CA PRO A 41 26.78 -49.51 -2.48
C PRO A 41 25.88 -50.64 -1.92
N ARG A 42 24.67 -50.72 -2.50
CA ARG A 42 23.65 -51.82 -2.47
C ARG A 42 22.82 -51.88 -1.18
N ASP A 43 21.50 -51.85 -1.26
CA ASP A 43 20.73 -53.04 -1.64
C ASP A 43 19.59 -52.84 -2.65
N THR A 44 19.50 -53.86 -3.49
CA THR A 44 18.48 -54.17 -4.48
C THR A 44 17.19 -54.67 -3.82
N TRP A 45 16.06 -54.06 -4.15
CA TRP A 45 14.78 -54.78 -4.19
C TRP A 45 13.86 -54.20 -5.28
N THR A 46 13.67 -54.97 -6.34
CA THR A 46 12.49 -54.89 -7.21
C THR A 46 11.57 -56.07 -6.91
N PRO A 47 10.26 -55.85 -6.87
CA PRO A 47 9.39 -56.64 -7.73
C PRO A 47 8.40 -55.78 -8.53
N THR A 48 8.50 -55.93 -9.85
CA THR A 48 7.47 -55.98 -10.91
C THR A 48 6.01 -55.59 -10.61
N ASP A 49 5.55 -54.61 -11.40
CA ASP A 49 4.34 -54.52 -12.24
C ASP A 49 3.03 -55.20 -11.83
N GLY A 50 1.95 -54.41 -11.82
CA GLY A 50 0.59 -54.92 -12.05
C GLY A 50 -0.54 -53.92 -11.81
N GLY A 51 -1.03 -53.28 -12.89
CA GLY A 51 -2.35 -52.62 -12.97
C GLY A 51 -2.41 -51.24 -12.33
N GLY A 52 -2.98 -50.20 -12.92
CA GLY A 52 -4.08 -50.15 -13.86
C GLY A 52 -5.07 -49.11 -13.33
N ASP A 53 -5.16 -48.02 -14.07
CA ASP A 53 -6.32 -47.12 -14.20
C ASP A 53 -6.39 -45.79 -13.41
N THR A 54 -6.75 -44.79 -14.23
CA THR A 54 -7.37 -43.48 -13.97
C THR A 54 -6.83 -42.55 -12.89
N GLY A 55 -6.20 -41.48 -13.38
CA GLY A 55 -6.76 -40.14 -13.17
C GLY A 55 -6.41 -39.48 -11.85
N THR A 56 -5.30 -38.74 -11.85
CA THR A 56 -5.26 -37.40 -11.25
C THR A 56 -4.08 -36.68 -11.88
N GLU A 57 -4.35 -35.70 -12.73
CA GLU A 57 -3.33 -34.70 -13.05
C GLU A 57 -2.92 -34.07 -11.71
N GLY A 58 -1.66 -34.25 -11.34
CA GLY A 58 -1.10 -33.66 -10.14
C GLY A 58 -1.20 -32.15 -10.26
N THR A 59 -2.21 -31.56 -9.61
CA THR A 59 -2.12 -30.19 -9.16
C THR A 59 -0.84 -30.09 -8.34
N ALA A 60 0.11 -29.31 -8.84
CA ALA A 60 1.28 -28.95 -8.08
C ALA A 60 0.79 -28.44 -6.72
N ASP A 61 1.18 -29.14 -5.65
CA ASP A 61 1.01 -28.66 -4.30
C ASP A 61 1.80 -27.35 -4.20
N THR A 62 1.10 -26.23 -4.34
CA THR A 62 1.69 -24.90 -4.28
C THR A 62 2.10 -24.52 -2.85
N GLY A 63 1.86 -25.40 -1.87
CA GLY A 63 2.09 -25.13 -0.45
C GLY A 63 1.19 -24.02 0.10
N LEU A 64 0.16 -23.61 -0.65
CA LEU A 64 -0.79 -22.58 -0.23
C LEU A 64 -1.85 -23.20 0.69
N PRO A 65 -2.35 -22.45 1.68
CA PRO A 65 -3.51 -22.85 2.46
C PRO A 65 -4.74 -23.10 1.56
N PRO A 66 -5.79 -23.80 2.05
CA PRO A 66 -6.96 -24.17 1.24
C PRO A 66 -7.71 -23.00 0.59
N ASP A 67 -7.55 -21.79 1.10
CA ASP A 67 -8.13 -20.56 0.54
C ASP A 67 -7.28 -19.93 -0.60
N GLY A 68 -6.15 -20.55 -0.95
CA GLY A 68 -5.26 -20.10 -2.01
C GLY A 68 -4.46 -18.83 -1.67
N CYS A 69 -4.46 -18.41 -0.40
CA CYS A 69 -3.85 -17.16 0.04
C CYS A 69 -2.46 -17.38 0.62
N GLU A 70 -1.46 -16.65 0.10
CA GLU A 70 -0.16 -16.58 0.74
C GLU A 70 -0.25 -15.94 2.13
N GLU A 71 0.57 -16.39 3.07
CA GLU A 71 0.58 -15.83 4.43
C GLU A 71 0.91 -14.32 4.43
N ARG A 72 1.73 -13.86 3.50
CA ARG A 72 2.03 -12.44 3.31
C ARG A 72 0.80 -11.63 2.92
N ALA A 73 -0.15 -12.22 2.19
CA ALA A 73 -1.37 -11.54 1.75
C ALA A 73 -2.36 -11.29 2.92
N ARG A 74 -2.05 -11.76 4.13
CA ARG A 74 -2.93 -11.60 5.29
C ARG A 74 -2.66 -10.34 6.12
N TRP A 75 -1.66 -9.54 5.79
CA TRP A 75 -1.23 -8.39 6.61
C TRP A 75 -1.63 -7.05 6.00
N ILE A 76 -1.65 -6.01 6.84
CA ILE A 76 -1.70 -4.63 6.37
C ILE A 76 -0.29 -4.20 5.97
N TYR A 77 -0.15 -3.73 4.74
CA TYR A 77 1.04 -3.02 4.30
C TYR A 77 0.72 -1.54 4.24
N ILE A 78 1.66 -0.70 4.65
CA ILE A 78 1.54 0.75 4.55
C ILE A 78 2.75 1.34 3.85
N VAL A 79 2.52 2.41 3.11
CA VAL A 79 3.55 3.16 2.41
C VAL A 79 3.59 4.60 2.89
N SER A 80 4.81 5.08 3.12
CA SER A 80 5.05 6.45 3.53
C SER A 80 5.41 7.36 2.36
N GLU A 81 5.17 8.66 2.50
CA GLU A 81 5.61 9.69 1.55
C GLU A 81 7.14 9.68 1.36
N GLU A 82 7.87 9.28 2.41
CA GLU A 82 9.33 9.12 2.43
C GLU A 82 9.83 7.87 1.68
N ASN A 83 8.95 7.16 0.95
CA ASN A 83 9.24 5.93 0.21
C ASN A 83 9.56 4.72 1.10
N MET A 84 9.12 4.68 2.36
CA MET A 84 9.26 3.48 3.19
C MET A 84 8.04 2.57 3.00
N LEU A 85 8.28 1.29 2.71
CA LEU A 85 7.27 0.24 2.80
C LEU A 85 7.38 -0.42 4.19
N LEU A 86 6.26 -0.47 4.91
CA LEU A 86 6.18 -1.11 6.21
C LEU A 86 5.06 -2.16 6.22
N ARG A 87 5.23 -3.18 7.04
CA ARG A 87 4.15 -4.05 7.49
C ARG A 87 3.63 -3.54 8.82
N PHE A 88 2.31 -3.42 8.93
CA PHE A 88 1.63 -3.12 10.17
C PHE A 88 0.97 -4.38 10.73
N TYR A 89 1.18 -4.61 12.02
CA TYR A 89 0.62 -5.72 12.79
C TYR A 89 -0.46 -5.21 13.72
N PRO A 90 -1.74 -5.32 13.34
CA PRO A 90 -2.83 -4.70 14.09
C PRO A 90 -2.96 -5.23 15.52
N ASN A 91 -2.76 -6.54 15.70
CA ASN A 91 -2.82 -7.21 17.01
C ASN A 91 -1.72 -6.80 17.98
N GLU A 92 -0.55 -6.46 17.44
CA GLU A 92 0.65 -6.15 18.20
C GLU A 92 0.88 -4.64 18.33
N LEU A 93 0.11 -3.83 17.59
CA LEU A 93 0.32 -2.39 17.43
C LEU A 93 1.79 -2.08 17.10
N ARG A 94 2.33 -2.82 16.12
CA ARG A 94 3.74 -2.79 15.75
C ARG A 94 3.91 -2.55 14.26
N LEU A 95 4.94 -1.76 13.93
CA LEU A 95 5.42 -1.57 12.57
C LEU A 95 6.71 -2.34 12.35
N GLU A 96 6.88 -2.85 11.14
CA GLU A 96 8.11 -3.45 10.67
C GLU A 96 8.49 -2.87 9.32
N GLU A 97 9.67 -2.27 9.23
CA GLU A 97 10.21 -1.79 7.96
C GLU A 97 10.56 -2.98 7.06
N ILE A 98 10.04 -2.95 5.84
CA ILE A 98 10.42 -3.91 4.79
C ILE A 98 11.58 -3.35 3.98
N GLY A 99 11.49 -2.07 3.61
CA GLY A 99 12.54 -1.38 2.90
C GLY A 99 12.07 -0.13 2.18
N THR A 100 13.05 0.64 1.71
CA THR A 100 12.79 1.79 0.84
C THR A 100 12.39 1.32 -0.55
N LEU A 101 11.32 1.90 -1.11
CA LEU A 101 10.81 1.55 -2.43
C LEU A 101 11.88 1.75 -3.52
N GLY A 102 12.14 0.69 -4.29
CA GLY A 102 13.07 0.72 -5.44
C GLY A 102 12.48 1.35 -6.71
N CYS A 103 11.36 2.06 -6.59
CA CYS A 103 10.59 2.60 -7.69
C CYS A 103 11.31 3.79 -8.34
N ARG A 104 11.10 3.96 -9.64
CA ARG A 104 11.72 5.04 -10.43
C ARG A 104 10.65 5.81 -11.18
N PRO A 105 9.81 6.60 -10.48
CA PRO A 105 8.88 7.49 -11.16
C PRO A 105 9.64 8.50 -12.01
N THR A 106 9.03 8.93 -13.11
CA THR A 106 9.59 9.91 -14.04
C THR A 106 9.72 11.28 -13.37
N GLY A 107 8.78 11.62 -12.47
CA GLY A 107 8.74 12.92 -11.80
C GLY A 107 9.85 13.11 -10.77
N PHE A 108 10.67 14.14 -10.93
CA PHE A 108 11.64 14.51 -9.89
C PHE A 108 10.91 14.92 -8.60
N GLY A 109 11.24 14.26 -7.49
CA GLY A 109 10.58 14.48 -6.20
C GLY A 109 9.18 13.88 -6.11
N ALA A 110 8.77 13.04 -7.07
CA ALA A 110 7.56 12.26 -6.94
C ALA A 110 7.66 11.31 -5.73
N THR A 111 6.54 11.18 -5.03
CA THR A 111 6.36 10.40 -3.81
C THR A 111 5.18 9.44 -4.00
N PRO A 112 5.08 8.37 -3.19
CA PRO A 112 3.87 7.57 -3.14
C PRO A 112 2.64 8.43 -2.82
N PHE A 113 1.49 8.06 -3.35
CA PHE A 113 0.21 8.75 -3.14
C PHE A 113 -0.86 7.84 -2.54
N SER A 114 -0.93 6.58 -2.98
CA SER A 114 -1.83 5.56 -2.46
C SER A 114 -1.24 4.17 -2.73
N MET A 115 -1.72 3.15 -2.02
CA MET A 115 -1.30 1.76 -2.19
C MET A 115 -2.46 0.80 -1.95
N SER A 116 -2.54 -0.27 -2.75
CA SER A 116 -3.34 -1.47 -2.48
C SER A 116 -2.49 -2.72 -2.61
N VAL A 117 -2.94 -3.89 -2.11
CA VAL A 117 -2.18 -5.15 -2.18
C VAL A 117 -3.06 -6.23 -2.79
N ASP A 118 -2.59 -6.92 -3.82
CA ASP A 118 -3.34 -8.02 -4.46
C ASP A 118 -3.23 -9.34 -3.68
N ARG A 119 -4.02 -10.34 -4.08
CA ARG A 119 -4.04 -11.70 -3.52
C ARG A 119 -2.72 -12.45 -3.50
N HIS A 120 -1.73 -11.99 -4.27
CA HIS A 120 -0.38 -12.55 -4.30
C HIS A 120 0.61 -11.74 -3.45
N ALA A 121 0.09 -10.87 -2.58
CA ALA A 121 0.86 -9.96 -1.75
C ALA A 121 1.80 -9.06 -2.58
N THR A 122 1.39 -8.67 -3.79
CA THR A 122 2.07 -7.62 -4.56
C THR A 122 1.38 -6.30 -4.28
N ALA A 123 2.14 -5.31 -3.82
CA ALA A 123 1.64 -3.97 -3.61
C ALA A 123 1.56 -3.23 -4.95
N TRP A 124 0.48 -2.49 -5.17
CA TRP A 124 0.27 -1.59 -6.28
C TRP A 124 0.34 -0.17 -5.74
N VAL A 125 1.39 0.58 -6.10
CA VAL A 125 1.69 1.90 -5.53
C VAL A 125 1.54 2.96 -6.60
N LEU A 126 0.64 3.92 -6.35
CA LEU A 126 0.41 5.08 -7.20
C LEU A 126 1.37 6.18 -6.76
N TYR A 127 1.99 6.86 -7.72
CA TYR A 127 2.89 7.97 -7.46
C TYR A 127 2.29 9.32 -7.85
N THR A 128 2.64 10.32 -7.05
CA THR A 128 2.48 11.72 -7.42
C THR A 128 3.32 12.09 -8.64
N GLY A 129 3.08 13.28 -9.17
CA GLY A 129 3.91 13.86 -10.21
C GLY A 129 5.16 14.55 -9.65
N GLY A 130 5.97 15.08 -10.55
CA GLY A 130 6.98 16.09 -10.21
C GLY A 130 6.44 17.50 -10.42
N PRO A 131 7.24 18.55 -10.17
CA PRO A 131 6.85 19.94 -10.46
C PRO A 131 6.42 20.20 -11.91
N VAL A 132 6.85 19.37 -12.85
CA VAL A 132 6.55 19.48 -14.29
C VAL A 132 6.03 18.19 -14.91
N ASP A 133 6.08 17.08 -14.19
CA ASP A 133 5.69 15.76 -14.68
C ASP A 133 4.30 15.41 -14.14
N PRO A 134 3.39 14.86 -14.97
CA PRO A 134 2.05 14.54 -14.53
C PRO A 134 2.05 13.41 -13.49
N ALA A 135 1.09 13.43 -12.56
CA ALA A 135 0.89 12.36 -11.60
C ALA A 135 0.32 11.09 -12.26
N GLY A 136 0.32 9.98 -11.52
CA GLY A 136 -0.46 8.80 -11.88
C GLY A 136 0.34 7.63 -12.46
N GLU A 137 1.64 7.54 -12.18
CA GLU A 137 2.38 6.31 -12.46
C GLU A 137 2.06 5.24 -11.42
N LEU A 138 1.80 4.02 -11.89
CA LEU A 138 1.47 2.88 -11.05
C LEU A 138 2.58 1.83 -11.14
N PHE A 139 3.06 1.37 -10.00
CA PHE A 139 4.12 0.37 -9.89
C PHE A 139 3.62 -0.85 -9.14
N ARG A 140 4.09 -2.03 -9.55
CA ARG A 140 4.04 -3.24 -8.70
C ARG A 140 5.25 -3.24 -7.80
N VAL A 141 5.05 -3.59 -6.54
CA VAL A 141 6.05 -3.56 -5.50
C VAL A 141 6.02 -4.88 -4.74
N SER A 142 7.18 -5.50 -4.62
CA SER A 142 7.38 -6.69 -3.79
C SER A 142 7.22 -6.34 -2.31
N THR A 143 6.31 -7.03 -1.62
CA THR A 143 6.18 -6.89 -0.16
C THR A 143 7.24 -7.68 0.63
N ILE A 144 8.20 -8.31 -0.07
CA ILE A 144 9.33 -9.01 0.55
C ILE A 144 10.50 -8.06 0.76
N ASP A 145 10.79 -7.20 -0.22
CA ASP A 145 12.02 -6.42 -0.27
C ASP A 145 11.87 -5.01 -0.87
N ALA A 146 10.63 -4.55 -1.11
CA ALA A 146 10.32 -3.24 -1.67
C ALA A 146 10.87 -2.99 -3.09
N SER A 147 11.27 -4.05 -3.82
CA SER A 147 11.64 -3.94 -5.23
C SER A 147 10.42 -3.59 -6.10
N CYS A 148 10.63 -2.77 -7.14
CA CYS A 148 9.55 -2.23 -7.97
C CYS A 148 9.66 -2.61 -9.44
N GLU A 149 8.51 -2.82 -10.06
CA GLU A 149 8.33 -2.97 -11.51
C GLU A 149 7.30 -1.96 -12.02
N PRO A 150 7.60 -1.20 -13.09
CA PRO A 150 6.59 -0.34 -13.71
C PRO A 150 5.47 -1.20 -14.32
N THR A 151 4.22 -0.84 -14.08
CA THR A 151 3.07 -1.55 -14.68
C THR A 151 2.90 -1.24 -16.16
N GLY A 152 3.21 -0.01 -16.57
CA GLY A 152 2.84 0.52 -17.89
C GLY A 152 1.45 1.16 -17.93
N PHE A 153 0.77 1.32 -16.79
CA PHE A 153 -0.50 2.02 -16.68
C PHE A 153 -0.40 3.43 -17.29
N ALA A 154 -1.30 3.76 -18.21
CA ALA A 154 -1.36 5.09 -18.80
C ALA A 154 -1.94 6.08 -17.78
N ARG A 155 -1.22 7.19 -17.54
CA ARG A 155 -1.63 8.25 -16.60
C ARG A 155 -2.91 8.95 -17.07
N GLY A 156 -3.71 9.44 -16.14
CA GLY A 156 -4.84 10.33 -16.45
C GLY A 156 -6.00 9.66 -17.19
N GLN A 157 -6.05 8.33 -17.24
CA GLN A 157 -7.14 7.60 -17.90
C GLN A 157 -8.49 8.03 -17.35
N ALA A 158 -9.41 8.40 -18.26
CA ALA A 158 -10.72 8.96 -17.91
C ALA A 158 -10.66 10.13 -16.89
N GLY A 159 -9.55 10.85 -16.81
CA GLY A 159 -9.32 11.96 -15.88
C GLY A 159 -8.92 11.54 -14.46
N PHE A 160 -8.58 10.28 -14.21
CA PHE A 160 -8.02 9.81 -12.95
C PHE A 160 -6.50 10.02 -12.96
N GLU A 161 -6.03 11.10 -12.35
CA GLU A 161 -4.61 11.43 -12.18
C GLU A 161 -4.09 10.91 -10.84
N LEU A 162 -4.87 11.13 -9.77
CA LEU A 162 -4.61 10.66 -8.41
C LEU A 162 -5.87 10.04 -7.83
N PHE A 163 -5.71 8.93 -7.12
CA PHE A 163 -6.81 8.16 -6.56
C PHE A 163 -6.36 7.30 -5.38
N GLY A 164 -7.25 7.12 -4.41
CA GLY A 164 -7.16 6.06 -3.42
C GLY A 164 -7.62 4.74 -4.02
N MET A 165 -7.09 3.61 -3.55
CA MET A 165 -7.35 2.31 -4.19
C MET A 165 -7.38 1.12 -3.24
N GLY A 166 -8.17 0.10 -3.62
CA GLY A 166 -8.36 -1.11 -2.82
C GLY A 166 -8.82 -2.28 -3.69
N PHE A 167 -8.23 -3.46 -3.47
CA PHE A 167 -8.73 -4.71 -4.06
C PHE A 167 -9.93 -5.22 -3.27
N SER A 168 -10.96 -5.68 -3.98
CA SER A 168 -12.14 -6.34 -3.40
C SER A 168 -12.46 -7.59 -4.21
N THR A 169 -12.86 -8.69 -3.56
CA THR A 169 -13.30 -9.87 -4.30
C THR A 169 -14.53 -9.55 -5.13
N ASP A 170 -14.65 -10.19 -6.29
CA ASP A 170 -15.82 -9.96 -7.15
C ASP A 170 -17.08 -10.53 -6.51
N VAL A 171 -16.94 -11.71 -5.90
CA VAL A 171 -17.96 -12.43 -5.13
C VAL A 171 -17.39 -12.84 -3.77
N ALA A 172 -18.25 -12.96 -2.76
CA ALA A 172 -17.82 -13.37 -1.42
C ALA A 172 -17.14 -14.76 -1.49
N GLU A 173 -15.99 -14.88 -0.81
CA GLU A 173 -15.16 -16.08 -0.79
C GLU A 173 -14.64 -16.53 -2.17
N GLY A 174 -14.68 -15.64 -3.17
CA GLY A 174 -14.14 -15.87 -4.50
C GLY A 174 -12.62 -15.68 -4.60
N ASP A 175 -12.06 -16.19 -5.69
CA ASP A 175 -10.64 -16.06 -6.04
C ASP A 175 -10.35 -14.96 -7.08
N ALA A 176 -11.38 -14.41 -7.71
CA ALA A 176 -11.29 -13.22 -8.54
C ALA A 176 -11.44 -11.94 -7.70
N GLU A 177 -10.61 -10.95 -7.99
CA GLU A 177 -10.65 -9.63 -7.37
C GLU A 177 -10.49 -8.52 -8.41
N THR A 178 -11.07 -7.37 -8.11
CA THR A 178 -11.00 -6.16 -8.93
C THR A 178 -10.30 -5.05 -8.15
N LEU A 179 -9.39 -4.32 -8.80
CA LEU A 179 -8.81 -3.10 -8.24
C LEU A 179 -9.80 -1.95 -8.43
N TYR A 180 -10.37 -1.44 -7.34
CA TYR A 180 -11.20 -0.25 -7.35
C TYR A 180 -10.39 0.99 -7.02
N VAL A 181 -10.75 2.11 -7.64
CA VAL A 181 -10.08 3.40 -7.48
C VAL A 181 -11.09 4.52 -7.27
N ALA A 182 -10.76 5.48 -6.41
CA ALA A 182 -11.57 6.65 -6.14
C ALA A 182 -10.71 7.92 -6.21
N GLY A 183 -11.04 8.83 -7.13
CA GLY A 183 -10.29 10.08 -7.27
C GLY A 183 -10.58 10.82 -8.58
N GLY A 184 -9.59 11.59 -9.02
CA GLY A 184 -9.76 12.51 -10.13
C GLY A 184 -8.50 13.29 -10.47
N LEU A 185 -8.70 14.57 -10.80
CA LEU A 185 -7.58 15.47 -11.12
C LEU A 185 -6.78 15.75 -9.85
N ALA A 186 -5.45 15.82 -9.98
CA ALA A 186 -4.54 16.06 -8.85
C ALA A 186 -4.84 17.39 -8.13
N SER A 187 -5.30 18.41 -8.86
CA SER A 187 -5.68 19.71 -8.30
C SER A 187 -6.99 19.70 -7.49
N GLY A 188 -7.77 18.60 -7.57
CA GLY A 188 -9.07 18.46 -6.93
C GLY A 188 -9.09 17.50 -5.75
N ILE A 189 -7.95 16.91 -5.37
CA ILE A 189 -7.85 16.02 -4.21
C ILE A 189 -8.23 16.76 -2.91
N ALA A 190 -8.93 16.07 -2.02
CA ALA A 190 -9.48 16.57 -0.76
C ALA A 190 -10.54 17.68 -0.91
N ALA A 191 -11.22 17.74 -2.06
CA ALA A 191 -12.29 18.70 -2.30
C ALA A 191 -13.43 18.13 -3.15
N GLY A 192 -14.66 18.43 -2.74
CA GLY A 192 -15.86 18.16 -3.52
C GLY A 192 -16.12 16.67 -3.78
N ASP A 193 -16.84 16.39 -4.86
CA ASP A 193 -17.12 15.02 -5.29
C ASP A 193 -15.97 14.47 -6.16
N GLN A 194 -15.64 13.20 -5.98
CA GLN A 194 -14.69 12.46 -6.80
C GLN A 194 -15.43 11.41 -7.65
N ARG A 195 -14.66 10.59 -8.38
CA ARG A 195 -15.21 9.50 -9.18
C ARG A 195 -14.72 8.17 -8.67
N LEU A 196 -15.60 7.19 -8.70
CA LEU A 196 -15.30 5.77 -8.53
C LEU A 196 -15.01 5.16 -9.91
N GLY A 197 -14.04 4.27 -9.98
CA GLY A 197 -13.73 3.46 -11.14
C GLY A 197 -13.11 2.13 -10.74
N SER A 198 -12.82 1.30 -11.75
CA SER A 198 -12.04 0.07 -11.59
C SER A 198 -10.90 0.02 -12.61
N ILE A 199 -9.84 -0.71 -12.29
CA ILE A 199 -8.73 -1.00 -13.19
C ILE A 199 -8.68 -2.51 -13.40
N ASP A 200 -8.75 -2.93 -14.66
CA ASP A 200 -8.40 -4.31 -15.04
C ASP A 200 -6.87 -4.45 -14.99
N THR A 201 -6.34 -5.26 -14.07
CA THR A 201 -4.90 -5.32 -13.79
C THR A 201 -4.08 -6.03 -14.87
N ALA A 202 -4.73 -6.76 -15.78
CA ALA A 202 -4.08 -7.44 -16.90
C ALA A 202 -3.89 -6.49 -18.09
N SER A 203 -4.92 -5.72 -18.43
CA SER A 203 -4.94 -4.78 -19.55
C SER A 203 -4.57 -3.35 -19.16
N LEU A 204 -4.61 -3.03 -17.86
CA LEU A 204 -4.36 -1.72 -17.26
C LEU A 204 -5.33 -0.63 -17.76
N VAL A 205 -6.54 -1.04 -18.15
CA VAL A 205 -7.62 -0.15 -18.59
C VAL A 205 -8.47 0.26 -17.38
N LEU A 206 -8.61 1.57 -17.19
CA LEU A 206 -9.50 2.14 -16.18
C LEU A 206 -10.92 2.36 -16.75
N THR A 207 -11.93 1.89 -16.02
CA THR A 207 -13.36 2.08 -16.35
C THR A 207 -14.04 2.91 -15.26
N PRO A 208 -14.58 4.11 -15.57
CA PRO A 208 -15.38 4.89 -14.63
C PRO A 208 -16.70 4.18 -14.28
N ILE A 209 -17.13 4.31 -13.02
CA ILE A 209 -18.36 3.69 -12.50
C ILE A 209 -19.37 4.77 -12.10
N ALA A 210 -19.00 5.66 -11.18
CA ALA A 210 -19.92 6.63 -10.58
C ALA A 210 -19.20 7.88 -10.08
N THR A 211 -19.98 8.90 -9.73
CA THR A 211 -19.52 10.02 -8.89
C THR A 211 -19.82 9.69 -7.43
N ILE A 212 -18.88 9.95 -6.53
CA ILE A 212 -18.98 9.71 -5.09
C ILE A 212 -18.54 10.96 -4.32
N PRO A 213 -19.03 11.20 -3.09
CA PRO A 213 -18.60 12.36 -2.31
C PRO A 213 -17.16 12.18 -1.82
N GLY A 214 -16.42 13.28 -1.66
CA GLY A 214 -15.11 13.29 -1.01
C GLY A 214 -14.03 12.49 -1.73
N SER A 215 -12.85 12.44 -1.12
CA SER A 215 -11.61 11.86 -1.67
C SER A 215 -11.14 10.68 -0.84
N PRO A 216 -11.80 9.51 -0.97
CA PRO A 216 -11.53 8.42 -0.05
C PRO A 216 -10.25 7.65 -0.39
N GLU A 217 -9.60 7.13 0.65
CA GLU A 217 -8.75 5.94 0.51
C GLU A 217 -9.63 4.70 0.65
N LEU A 218 -9.37 3.70 -0.19
CA LEU A 218 -10.24 2.53 -0.34
C LEU A 218 -9.62 1.28 0.29
N THR A 219 -10.47 0.38 0.76
CA THR A 219 -10.09 -0.98 1.13
C THR A 219 -11.22 -1.92 0.74
N GLY A 220 -10.90 -3.11 0.24
CA GLY A 220 -11.90 -4.17 0.05
C GLY A 220 -11.67 -5.35 0.99
N THR A 221 -12.55 -6.33 0.90
CA THR A 221 -12.54 -7.53 1.76
C THR A 221 -12.74 -8.80 0.94
N GLY A 222 -12.49 -9.96 1.55
CA GLY A 222 -12.85 -11.28 1.01
C GLY A 222 -14.37 -11.51 0.89
N LEU A 223 -15.21 -10.64 1.45
CA LEU A 223 -16.67 -10.72 1.42
C LEU A 223 -17.31 -9.90 0.29
N ALA A 224 -16.52 -9.54 -0.72
CA ALA A 224 -16.92 -8.72 -1.86
C ALA A 224 -17.39 -7.30 -1.51
N GLU A 225 -16.97 -6.79 -0.35
CA GLU A 225 -17.25 -5.42 0.06
C GLU A 225 -16.13 -4.48 -0.36
N LEU A 226 -16.51 -3.25 -0.67
CA LEU A 226 -15.61 -2.11 -0.89
C LEU A 226 -15.98 -1.03 0.12
N TRP A 227 -14.97 -0.50 0.80
CA TRP A 227 -15.11 0.50 1.84
C TRP A 227 -14.19 1.69 1.55
N GLY A 228 -14.59 2.87 1.99
CA GLY A 228 -13.78 4.08 1.89
C GLY A 228 -13.74 4.87 3.19
N PHE A 229 -12.58 5.44 3.50
CA PHE A 229 -12.43 6.50 4.50
C PHE A 229 -12.40 7.85 3.82
N PHE A 230 -13.38 8.71 4.14
CA PHE A 230 -13.60 10.02 3.56
C PHE A 230 -13.22 11.11 4.59
N PRO A 231 -11.96 11.59 4.59
CA PRO A 231 -11.51 12.58 5.57
C PRO A 231 -12.05 14.00 5.30
N ASP A 232 -12.40 14.29 4.04
CA ASP A 232 -12.80 15.61 3.55
C ASP A 232 -14.31 15.86 3.60
N THR A 233 -15.09 14.90 4.08
CA THR A 233 -16.52 15.09 4.36
C THR A 233 -16.74 15.71 5.74
N SER A 234 -17.94 16.24 5.98
CA SER A 234 -18.32 16.84 7.26
C SER A 234 -19.64 16.23 7.77
N PRO A 235 -19.62 15.33 8.76
CA PRO A 235 -18.44 14.81 9.45
C PRO A 235 -17.56 13.92 8.54
N PRO A 236 -16.27 13.71 8.88
CA PRO A 236 -15.47 12.66 8.24
C PRO A 236 -16.14 11.31 8.50
N MET A 237 -16.06 10.40 7.54
CA MET A 237 -16.78 9.12 7.64
C MET A 237 -16.00 7.94 7.07
N VAL A 238 -16.35 6.74 7.55
CA VAL A 238 -16.11 5.49 6.83
C VAL A 238 -17.45 4.99 6.31
N ALA A 239 -17.51 4.54 5.06
CA ALA A 239 -18.74 4.01 4.48
C ALA A 239 -18.45 2.86 3.52
N ARG A 240 -19.41 1.95 3.39
CA ARG A 240 -19.38 0.90 2.36
C ARG A 240 -19.87 1.51 1.05
N ILE A 241 -19.20 1.17 -0.03
CA ILE A 241 -19.41 1.70 -1.37
C ILE A 241 -19.96 0.58 -2.24
N SER A 242 -21.11 0.82 -2.89
CA SER A 242 -21.61 -0.04 -3.95
C SER A 242 -20.66 -0.02 -5.14
N LYS A 243 -20.13 -1.19 -5.50
CA LYS A 243 -19.22 -1.39 -6.65
C LYS A 243 -19.91 -1.13 -8.00
N THR A 244 -21.24 -1.02 -8.03
CA THR A 244 -22.05 -0.87 -9.26
C THR A 244 -22.40 0.57 -9.56
N ASP A 245 -22.73 1.36 -8.54
CA ASP A 245 -23.28 2.72 -8.71
C ASP A 245 -22.70 3.76 -7.75
N GLY A 246 -21.72 3.37 -6.91
CA GLY A 246 -21.07 4.26 -5.95
C GLY A 246 -21.95 4.71 -4.79
N SER A 247 -23.18 4.19 -4.66
CA SER A 247 -24.04 4.51 -3.53
C SER A 247 -23.40 4.07 -2.20
N LEU A 248 -23.57 4.88 -1.17
CA LEU A 248 -23.00 4.63 0.15
C LEU A 248 -24.05 4.01 1.08
N ASP A 249 -23.64 2.98 1.80
CA ASP A 249 -24.38 2.44 2.94
C ASP A 249 -23.43 2.13 4.11
N ARG A 250 -23.99 1.65 5.24
CA ARG A 250 -23.24 1.39 6.49
C ARG A 250 -22.24 2.50 6.83
N ILE A 251 -22.77 3.68 7.12
CA ILE A 251 -21.98 4.89 7.33
C ILE A 251 -21.62 5.03 8.82
N TYR A 252 -20.32 5.12 9.10
CA TYR A 252 -19.75 5.46 10.40
C TYR A 252 -19.27 6.91 10.37
N ASN A 253 -20.03 7.80 11.00
CA ASN A 253 -19.60 9.19 11.19
C ASN A 253 -18.55 9.23 12.31
N LEU A 254 -17.36 9.71 11.98
CA LEU A 254 -16.23 9.67 12.92
C LEU A 254 -16.21 10.94 13.77
N SER A 255 -15.84 10.75 15.04
CA SER A 255 -15.61 11.85 15.99
C SER A 255 -14.12 12.18 16.13
N ILE A 256 -13.36 12.08 15.03
CA ILE A 256 -11.95 12.45 14.94
C ILE A 256 -11.79 13.74 14.13
N SER A 257 -10.78 14.54 14.44
CA SER A 257 -10.52 15.77 13.68
C SER A 257 -9.74 15.47 12.41
N THR A 258 -10.34 15.73 11.26
CA THR A 258 -9.67 15.72 9.93
C THR A 258 -9.39 17.13 9.41
N ALA A 259 -9.49 18.14 10.27
CA ALA A 259 -9.20 19.52 9.90
C ALA A 259 -7.76 19.67 9.43
N SER A 260 -7.57 20.27 8.25
CA SER A 260 -6.25 20.44 7.63
C SER A 260 -5.48 19.12 7.45
N THR A 261 -6.18 18.03 7.13
CA THR A 261 -5.56 16.73 6.83
C THR A 261 -4.43 16.89 5.82
N ARG A 262 -3.27 16.28 6.13
CA ARG A 262 -2.06 16.32 5.30
C ARG A 262 -1.82 15.02 4.55
N ALA A 263 -2.09 13.90 5.20
CA ALA A 263 -1.95 12.56 4.63
C ALA A 263 -2.95 11.61 5.29
N TRP A 264 -3.49 10.69 4.52
CA TRP A 264 -4.39 9.66 5.01
C TRP A 264 -4.20 8.35 4.27
N ALA A 265 -4.49 7.25 4.95
CA ALA A 265 -4.58 5.92 4.37
C ALA A 265 -5.60 5.06 5.15
N PHE A 266 -6.05 3.98 4.54
CA PHE A 266 -7.16 3.19 5.07
C PHE A 266 -7.01 1.70 4.77
N ALA A 267 -7.30 0.85 5.75
CA ALA A 267 -7.25 -0.60 5.57
C ALA A 267 -8.31 -1.32 6.41
N PHE A 268 -8.90 -2.37 5.86
CA PHE A 268 -9.72 -3.33 6.59
C PHE A 268 -8.84 -4.47 7.10
N TRP A 269 -9.03 -4.91 8.34
CA TRP A 269 -8.37 -6.12 8.82
C TRP A 269 -9.04 -6.67 10.07
N GLY A 270 -9.31 -7.98 10.08
CA GLY A 270 -9.82 -8.71 11.24
C GLY A 270 -11.28 -8.41 11.58
N GLY A 271 -12.04 -7.81 10.66
CA GLY A 271 -13.41 -7.36 10.92
C GLY A 271 -13.52 -5.86 11.22
N ASP A 272 -12.40 -5.20 11.47
CA ASP A 272 -12.35 -3.77 11.83
C ASP A 272 -11.61 -2.94 10.78
N PHE A 273 -11.63 -1.63 10.96
CA PHE A 273 -10.95 -0.70 10.08
C PHE A 273 -9.83 0.07 10.79
N TRP A 274 -8.77 0.32 10.03
CA TRP A 274 -7.57 1.01 10.47
C TRP A 274 -7.39 2.27 9.62
N ILE A 275 -7.41 3.41 10.30
CA ILE A 275 -7.27 4.73 9.70
C ILE A 275 -5.91 5.27 10.07
N PHE A 276 -5.10 5.57 9.06
CA PHE A 276 -3.83 6.25 9.20
C PHE A 276 -4.07 7.70 8.84
N LEU A 277 -3.92 8.61 9.79
CA LEU A 277 -4.26 10.02 9.59
C LEU A 277 -3.16 10.91 10.16
N MET A 278 -2.67 11.84 9.32
CA MET A 278 -1.84 12.94 9.75
C MET A 278 -2.63 14.25 9.58
N ALA A 279 -3.12 14.82 10.67
CA ALA A 279 -3.73 16.13 10.66
C ALA A 279 -2.67 17.24 10.59
N GLY A 280 -3.11 18.48 10.34
CA GLY A 280 -2.21 19.62 10.11
C GLY A 280 -1.27 19.94 11.27
N SER A 281 -1.68 19.63 12.50
CA SER A 281 -0.89 19.84 13.73
C SER A 281 0.03 18.69 14.09
N ASP A 282 -0.11 17.54 13.44
CA ASP A 282 0.54 16.30 13.87
C ASP A 282 2.00 16.27 13.41
N ALA A 283 2.87 15.66 14.23
CA ALA A 283 4.28 15.52 13.88
C ALA A 283 4.49 14.41 12.83
N SER A 284 3.70 13.33 12.94
CA SER A 284 3.63 12.23 11.99
C SER A 284 2.22 11.63 11.98
N THR A 285 2.02 10.53 11.24
CA THR A 285 0.73 9.83 11.22
C THR A 285 0.34 9.26 12.59
N ASN A 286 -0.92 9.45 12.97
CA ASN A 286 -1.60 8.73 14.04
C ASN A 286 -2.41 7.56 13.44
N VAL A 287 -2.53 6.46 14.19
CA VAL A 287 -3.30 5.27 13.79
C VAL A 287 -4.54 5.18 14.66
N TRP A 288 -5.70 5.07 14.03
CA TRP A 288 -7.00 4.92 14.68
C TRP A 288 -7.62 3.59 14.31
N LYS A 289 -8.23 2.93 15.29
CA LYS A 289 -9.06 1.74 15.09
C LYS A 289 -10.53 2.15 15.12
N LEU A 290 -11.28 1.80 14.08
CA LEU A 290 -12.73 1.86 14.02
C LEU A 290 -13.27 0.42 14.16
N GLU A 291 -13.99 0.18 15.26
CA GLU A 291 -14.68 -1.09 15.51
C GLU A 291 -15.93 -1.17 14.62
N ALA A 292 -16.03 -2.17 13.75
CA ALA A 292 -17.15 -2.25 12.80
C ALA A 292 -18.49 -2.61 13.49
N ASP A 293 -18.43 -3.28 14.63
CA ASP A 293 -19.60 -3.76 15.36
C ASP A 293 -20.45 -2.62 15.95
N ASP A 294 -19.81 -1.57 16.47
CA ASP A 294 -20.50 -0.47 17.15
C ASP A 294 -20.13 0.93 16.61
N GLY A 295 -19.16 1.02 15.71
CA GLY A 295 -18.70 2.27 15.13
C GLY A 295 -17.83 3.12 16.06
N SER A 296 -17.36 2.57 17.18
CA SER A 296 -16.46 3.28 18.08
C SER A 296 -15.08 3.47 17.45
N VAL A 297 -14.48 4.63 17.71
CA VAL A 297 -13.18 5.00 17.16
C VAL A 297 -12.23 5.31 18.31
N THR A 298 -11.06 4.68 18.30
CA THR A 298 -10.02 4.87 19.32
C THR A 298 -8.67 5.15 18.66
N GLU A 299 -7.86 6.02 19.27
CA GLU A 299 -6.46 6.17 18.87
C GLU A 299 -5.70 4.93 19.33
N ALA A 300 -5.15 4.18 18.38
CA ALA A 300 -4.42 2.94 18.62
C ALA A 300 -2.91 3.20 18.75
N MET A 301 -2.37 4.12 17.95
CA MET A 301 -0.97 4.55 18.03
C MET A 301 -0.86 6.04 17.75
N HIS A 302 -0.04 6.72 18.53
CA HIS A 302 0.24 8.15 18.39
C HIS A 302 1.63 8.36 17.79
N ASP A 303 1.75 9.28 16.84
CA ASP A 303 3.00 9.71 16.20
C ASP A 303 3.93 8.55 15.80
N ILE A 304 3.56 7.80 14.75
CA ILE A 304 4.32 6.60 14.34
C ILE A 304 5.64 6.90 13.60
N GLY A 305 6.00 8.17 13.45
CA GLY A 305 7.28 8.61 12.87
C GLY A 305 7.33 8.68 11.35
N TRP A 306 6.21 8.40 10.66
CA TRP A 306 6.10 8.40 9.20
C TRP A 306 4.90 9.22 8.74
N THR A 307 4.97 9.81 7.55
CA THR A 307 3.81 10.35 6.85
C THR A 307 3.22 9.27 5.95
N ILE A 308 2.22 8.52 6.45
CA ILE A 308 1.57 7.43 5.72
C ILE A 308 0.55 7.98 4.73
N VAL A 309 0.70 7.58 3.46
CA VAL A 309 -0.11 8.03 2.31
C VAL A 309 -0.84 6.88 1.62
N GLY A 310 -0.50 5.63 1.90
CA GLY A 310 -1.22 4.48 1.37
C GLY A 310 -1.19 3.31 2.33
N ALA A 311 -2.27 2.53 2.34
CA ALA A 311 -2.41 1.33 3.13
C ALA A 311 -3.19 0.33 2.31
N GLY A 312 -2.66 -0.88 2.18
CA GLY A 312 -3.22 -1.91 1.32
C GLY A 312 -3.30 -3.23 2.07
N VAL A 313 -4.44 -3.87 1.91
CA VAL A 313 -4.66 -5.27 2.26
C VAL A 313 -5.10 -6.02 1.02
N SER A 314 -4.77 -7.29 0.99
CA SER A 314 -5.36 -8.21 0.04
C SER A 314 -6.73 -8.66 0.50
N THR A 315 -7.54 -9.15 -0.44
CA THR A 315 -8.77 -9.90 -0.16
C THR A 315 -8.56 -11.14 0.72
N CYS A 316 -7.32 -11.58 0.89
CA CYS A 316 -6.90 -12.65 1.80
C CYS A 316 -6.80 -12.23 3.28
N ALA A 317 -6.94 -10.93 3.58
CA ALA A 317 -6.96 -10.43 4.95
C ALA A 317 -8.12 -11.08 5.74
N PRO A 318 -7.90 -11.40 7.03
CA PRO A 318 -8.92 -12.01 7.86
C PRO A 318 -10.15 -11.11 7.96
N VAL A 319 -11.34 -11.71 7.85
CA VAL A 319 -12.61 -10.98 7.94
C VAL A 319 -13.19 -10.95 9.36
N ILE A 320 -12.61 -11.74 10.26
CA ILE A 320 -12.87 -11.79 11.70
C ILE A 320 -11.55 -12.13 12.42
N LEU A 321 -11.38 -11.66 13.65
CA LEU A 321 -10.36 -12.19 14.56
C LEU A 321 -10.87 -13.51 15.14
N ILE A 322 -10.09 -14.57 14.97
CA ILE A 322 -10.29 -15.87 15.64
C ILE A 322 -9.46 -15.95 16.92
#